data_AF-N2A3S8-F1
#
_entry.id   AF-N2A3S8-F1
#
_cell.length_a   1.000
_cell.length_b   1.000
_cell.length_c   1.000
_cell.angle_alpha   90.00
_cell.angle_beta   90.00
_cell.angle_gamma   90.00
#
_symmetry.space_group_name_H-M   'P 1'
#
loop_
_entity.id
_entity.type
_entity.pdbx_description
1 polymer ?
#
loop_
_entity_poly.entity_id
_entity_poly.type
_entity_poly.pdbx_seq_one_letter_code
_entity_poly.pdbx_strand_id
1 'polypeptide(L)'
;MATKNDERVLQLKQVIDKKKSALNGSKKFTPLTNCVLDLEGQKFNLNVLQSNDLQLLLVRLNMYLMSAKDLGTSLEISGYNIAEWITDIKCKIEIFEYKRKEAELKALEAKLDKMLSDEKKTELELDEIAALLN
;
A
#
# COMPACT_ATOMS: atom_id res chain seq x y z
N MET A 1 -3.25 -31.49 23.74
CA MET A 1 -4.59 -30.84 23.67
C MET A 1 -4.36 -29.49 23.04
N ALA A 2 -4.95 -29.21 21.87
CA ALA A 2 -4.86 -27.89 21.27
C ALA A 2 -5.33 -26.86 22.31
N THR A 3 -4.44 -25.94 22.68
CA THR A 3 -4.84 -24.95 23.67
C THR A 3 -5.92 -24.06 23.03
N LYS A 4 -6.89 -23.60 23.81
CA LYS A 4 -7.89 -22.60 23.35
C LYS A 4 -7.25 -21.39 22.65
N ASN A 5 -5.98 -21.13 22.99
CA ASN A 5 -5.15 -20.10 22.36
C ASN A 5 -4.70 -20.47 20.95
N ASP A 6 -4.29 -21.72 20.70
CA ASP A 6 -3.90 -22.20 19.37
C ASP A 6 -5.06 -22.14 18.38
N GLU A 7 -6.26 -22.58 18.79
CA GLU A 7 -7.47 -22.45 17.96
C GLU A 7 -7.76 -20.99 17.62
N ARG A 8 -7.59 -20.09 18.60
CA ARG A 8 -7.80 -18.66 18.38
C ARG A 8 -6.76 -18.06 17.44
N VAL A 9 -5.51 -18.49 17.54
CA VAL A 9 -4.41 -18.07 16.66
C VAL A 9 -4.68 -18.52 15.22
N LEU A 10 -5.12 -19.78 15.02
CA LEU A 10 -5.47 -20.30 13.69
C LEU A 10 -6.65 -19.53 13.06
N GLN A 11 -7.69 -19.21 13.84
CA GLN A 11 -8.79 -18.37 13.37
C GLN A 11 -8.30 -16.98 12.92
N LEU A 12 -7.38 -16.37 13.67
CA LEU A 12 -6.84 -15.05 13.33
C LEU A 12 -5.95 -15.10 12.08
N LYS A 13 -5.19 -16.18 11.87
CA LYS A 13 -4.44 -16.41 10.62
C LYS A 13 -5.36 -16.48 9.41
N GLN A 14 -6.45 -17.23 9.48
CA GLN A 14 -7.46 -17.29 8.40
C GLN A 14 -8.04 -15.91 8.05
N VAL A 15 -8.22 -15.04 9.05
CA VAL A 15 -8.67 -13.64 8.82
C VAL A 15 -7.59 -12.83 8.10
N ILE A 16 -6.32 -13.01 8.44
CA ILE A 16 -5.19 -12.37 7.75
C ILE A 16 -5.11 -12.86 6.30
N ASP A 17 -5.25 -14.16 6.04
CA ASP A 17 -5.23 -14.71 4.68
C ASP A 17 -6.34 -14.14 3.81
N LYS A 18 -7.57 -14.05 4.35
CA LYS A 18 -8.67 -13.38 3.66
C LYS A 18 -8.35 -11.91 3.34
N LYS A 19 -7.71 -11.19 4.27
CA LYS A 19 -7.30 -9.79 4.06
C LYS A 19 -6.18 -9.65 3.04
N LYS A 20 -5.23 -10.58 3.00
CA LYS A 20 -4.15 -10.63 1.99
C LYS A 20 -4.71 -10.92 0.60
N SER A 21 -5.60 -11.91 0.48
CA SER A 21 -6.25 -12.25 -0.79
C SER A 21 -7.14 -11.12 -1.31
N ALA A 22 -7.74 -10.31 -0.42
CA ALA A 22 -8.49 -9.11 -0.79
C ALA A 22 -7.58 -7.91 -1.12
N LEU A 23 -6.30 -7.95 -0.78
CA LEU A 23 -5.31 -6.96 -1.15
C LEU A 23 -4.95 -7.16 -2.64
N ASN A 24 -5.86 -6.77 -3.54
CA ASN A 24 -5.65 -6.84 -4.99
C ASN A 24 -4.27 -6.27 -5.35
N GLY A 25 -3.48 -7.05 -6.09
CA GLY A 25 -2.06 -6.82 -6.31
C GLY A 25 -1.72 -5.38 -6.65
N SER A 26 -0.62 -4.88 -6.06
CA SER A 26 -0.10 -3.53 -6.26
C SER A 26 -0.13 -3.16 -7.74
N LYS A 27 -0.94 -2.14 -8.11
CA LYS A 27 -0.83 -1.55 -9.44
C LYS A 27 0.61 -1.08 -9.64
N LYS A 28 1.21 -1.44 -10.78
CA LYS A 28 2.51 -0.90 -11.16
C LYS A 28 2.35 0.61 -11.37
N PHE A 29 3.29 1.39 -10.86
CA PHE A 29 3.32 2.82 -11.13
C PHE A 29 3.63 3.05 -12.61
N THR A 30 2.67 3.56 -13.36
CA THR A 30 2.80 3.95 -14.76
C THR A 30 2.48 5.43 -14.86
N PRO A 31 3.50 6.31 -14.73
CA PRO A 31 3.27 7.74 -14.69
C PRO A 31 2.81 8.29 -16.04
N LEU A 32 1.97 9.32 -15.99
CA LEU A 32 1.62 10.18 -17.12
C LEU A 32 2.67 11.28 -17.32
N THR A 33 3.33 11.69 -16.23
CA THR A 33 4.29 12.80 -16.20
C THR A 33 5.74 12.29 -16.18
N ASN A 34 6.71 13.21 -16.30
CA ASN A 34 8.12 12.90 -16.10
C ASN A 34 8.52 12.66 -14.62
N CYS A 35 7.56 12.70 -13.69
CA CYS A 35 7.76 12.55 -12.24
C CYS A 35 8.62 13.62 -11.56
N VAL A 36 9.02 14.68 -12.26
CA VAL A 36 9.81 15.79 -11.72
C VAL A 36 9.02 17.08 -11.89
N LEU A 37 8.35 17.48 -10.82
CA LEU A 37 7.52 18.68 -10.76
C LEU A 37 8.35 19.85 -10.22
N ASP A 38 8.50 20.90 -11.01
CA ASP A 38 8.94 22.21 -10.56
C ASP A 38 7.70 23.06 -10.24
N LEU A 39 7.53 23.40 -8.96
CA LEU A 39 6.41 24.17 -8.44
C LEU A 39 6.95 25.29 -7.55
N GLU A 40 6.73 26.54 -7.97
CA GLU A 40 7.13 27.75 -7.23
C GLU A 40 8.63 27.80 -6.88
N GLY A 41 9.48 27.29 -7.78
CA GLY A 41 10.93 27.23 -7.58
C GLY A 41 11.40 26.06 -6.69
N GLN A 42 10.48 25.21 -6.22
CA GLN A 42 10.79 23.98 -5.52
C GLN A 42 10.60 22.76 -6.43
N LYS A 43 11.62 21.90 -6.49
CA LYS A 43 11.56 20.64 -7.25
C LYS A 43 11.09 19.47 -6.39
N PHE A 44 10.12 18.74 -6.89
CA PHE A 44 9.51 17.55 -6.29
C PHE A 44 9.70 16.36 -7.22
N ASN A 45 10.41 15.32 -6.74
CA ASN A 45 10.57 14.07 -7.48
C ASN A 45 9.67 12.98 -6.88
N LEU A 46 8.59 12.63 -7.59
CA LEU A 46 7.58 11.67 -7.13
C LEU A 46 8.13 10.27 -6.83
N ASN A 47 9.33 9.94 -7.30
CA ASN A 47 9.95 8.65 -7.04
C ASN A 47 10.60 8.53 -5.65
N VAL A 48 10.91 9.66 -5.00
CA VAL A 48 11.59 9.69 -3.70
C VAL A 48 10.76 10.31 -2.58
N LEU A 49 9.66 10.99 -2.92
CA LEU A 49 8.78 11.60 -1.93
C LEU A 49 8.17 10.56 -0.98
N GLN A 50 8.02 10.97 0.28
CA GLN A 50 7.35 10.18 1.30
C GLN A 50 5.83 10.40 1.24
N SER A 51 5.07 9.51 1.88
CA SER A 51 3.60 9.56 1.87
C SER A 51 3.05 10.92 2.31
N ASN A 52 3.58 11.50 3.39
CA ASN A 52 3.12 12.81 3.88
C ASN A 52 3.39 13.94 2.88
N ASP A 53 4.54 13.93 2.21
CA ASP A 53 4.89 14.93 1.20
C ASP A 53 3.99 14.80 -0.03
N LEU A 54 3.68 13.56 -0.45
CA LEU A 54 2.74 13.29 -1.54
C LEU A 54 1.32 13.79 -1.21
N GLN A 55 0.85 13.60 0.03
CA GLN A 55 -0.45 14.11 0.48
C GLN A 55 -0.50 15.64 0.45
N LEU A 56 0.54 16.29 0.97
CA LEU A 56 0.62 17.75 0.94
C LEU A 56 0.67 18.28 -0.49
N LEU A 57 1.46 17.64 -1.36
CA LEU A 57 1.56 18.00 -2.76
C LEU A 57 0.23 17.81 -3.51
N LEU A 58 -0.50 16.73 -3.21
CA LEU A 58 -1.84 16.48 -3.76
C LEU A 58 -2.81 17.60 -3.38
N VAL A 59 -2.83 18.02 -2.11
CA VAL A 59 -3.66 19.13 -1.65
C VAL A 59 -3.29 20.41 -2.39
N ARG A 60 -1.99 20.72 -2.51
CA ARG A 60 -1.50 21.90 -3.25
C ARG A 60 -1.96 21.91 -4.69
N LEU A 61 -1.73 20.82 -5.43
CA LEU A 61 -2.15 20.72 -6.83
C LEU A 61 -3.67 20.80 -6.99
N ASN A 62 -4.44 20.23 -6.06
CA ASN A 62 -5.89 20.36 -6.07
C ASN A 62 -6.35 21.82 -5.87
N MET A 63 -5.64 22.63 -5.06
CA MET A 63 -5.95 24.06 -4.94
C MET A 63 -5.80 24.79 -6.28
N TYR A 64 -4.70 24.56 -7.02
CA TYR A 64 -4.53 25.14 -8.35
C TYR A 64 -5.60 24.66 -9.33
N LEU A 65 -5.94 23.36 -9.32
CA LEU A 65 -6.98 22.82 -10.21
C LEU A 65 -8.35 23.45 -9.94
N MET A 66 -8.74 23.57 -8.67
CA MET A 66 -10.02 24.18 -8.30
C MET A 66 -10.06 25.66 -8.70
N SER A 67 -8.99 26.41 -8.43
CA SER A 67 -8.92 27.83 -8.79
C SER A 67 -8.90 28.03 -10.30
N ALA A 68 -8.14 27.24 -11.06
CA ALA A 68 -8.13 27.30 -12.51
C ALA A 68 -9.52 27.04 -13.10
N LYS A 69 -10.23 26.03 -12.56
CA LYS A 69 -11.60 25.71 -12.96
C LYS A 69 -12.58 26.86 -12.65
N ASP A 70 -12.50 27.45 -11.47
CA ASP A 70 -13.34 28.56 -11.05
C ASP A 70 -13.12 29.81 -11.92
N LEU A 71 -11.88 30.09 -12.29
CA LEU A 71 -11.49 31.19 -13.17
C LEU A 71 -11.71 30.89 -14.67
N GLY A 72 -12.14 29.68 -15.02
CA GLY A 72 -12.33 29.26 -16.42
C GLY A 72 -11.03 29.18 -17.23
N THR A 73 -9.89 28.97 -16.58
CA THR A 73 -8.57 28.86 -17.23
C THR A 73 -8.02 27.43 -17.19
N SER A 74 -7.16 27.09 -18.14
CA SER A 74 -6.29 25.92 -18.04
C SER A 74 -4.96 26.33 -17.42
N LEU A 75 -4.35 25.43 -16.64
CA LEU A 75 -3.03 25.64 -16.04
C LEU A 75 -2.21 24.37 -16.23
N GLU A 76 -1.02 24.55 -16.78
CA GLU A 76 0.00 23.52 -16.93
C GLU A 76 1.18 23.86 -16.03
N ILE A 77 1.76 22.83 -15.40
CA ILE A 77 2.92 22.98 -14.54
C ILE A 77 3.96 21.97 -14.99
N SER A 78 5.19 22.43 -15.22
CA SER A 78 6.28 21.59 -15.72
C SER A 78 5.95 20.86 -17.04
N GLY A 79 5.09 21.45 -17.89
CA GLY A 79 4.72 20.91 -19.20
C GLY A 79 3.62 19.83 -19.20
N TYR A 80 2.92 19.65 -18.08
CA TYR A 80 1.80 18.70 -17.96
C TYR A 80 0.59 19.36 -17.31
N ASN A 81 -0.60 18.83 -17.57
CA ASN A 81 -1.82 19.26 -16.92
C ASN A 81 -1.80 18.87 -15.44
N ILE A 82 -2.39 19.72 -14.58
CA ILE A 82 -2.51 19.43 -13.14
C ILE A 82 -3.23 18.11 -12.87
N ALA A 83 -4.22 17.73 -13.68
CA ALA A 83 -4.93 16.47 -13.55
C ALA A 83 -4.02 15.24 -13.75
N GLU A 84 -3.03 15.33 -14.63
CA GLU A 84 -2.04 14.27 -14.86
C GLU A 84 -1.15 14.11 -13.64
N TRP A 85 -0.65 15.22 -13.08
CA TRP A 85 0.11 15.21 -11.83
C TRP A 85 -0.67 14.62 -10.66
N ILE A 86 -1.94 15.01 -10.50
CA ILE A 86 -2.84 14.47 -9.46
C ILE A 86 -3.01 12.96 -9.63
N THR A 87 -3.13 12.48 -10.86
CA THR A 87 -3.27 11.04 -11.16
C THR A 87 -2.02 10.28 -10.73
N ASP A 88 -0.84 10.78 -11.08
CA ASP A 88 0.44 10.16 -10.70
C ASP A 88 0.63 10.13 -9.18
N ILE A 89 0.33 11.24 -8.49
CA ILE A 89 0.47 11.34 -7.04
C ILE A 89 -0.51 10.40 -6.32
N LYS A 90 -1.77 10.33 -6.77
CA LYS A 90 -2.75 9.37 -6.23
C LYS A 90 -2.28 7.93 -6.41
N CYS A 91 -1.73 7.59 -7.57
CA CYS A 91 -1.17 6.26 -7.81
C CYS A 91 -0.01 5.95 -6.84
N LYS A 92 0.90 6.90 -6.59
CA LYS A 92 1.98 6.74 -5.60
C LYS A 92 1.42 6.52 -4.19
N ILE A 93 0.42 7.30 -3.78
CA ILE A 93 -0.24 7.15 -2.48
C ILE A 93 -0.87 5.76 -2.35
N GLU A 94 -1.60 5.29 -3.37
CA GLU A 94 -2.19 3.95 -3.38
C GLU A 94 -1.13 2.85 -3.21
N ILE A 95 0.01 2.98 -3.88
CA ILE A 95 1.13 2.03 -3.75
C ILE A 95 1.74 2.07 -2.34
N PHE A 96 1.90 3.25 -1.76
CA PHE A 96 2.38 3.39 -0.37
C PHE A 96 1.42 2.74 0.63
N GLU A 97 0.12 3.00 0.48
CA GLU A 97 -0.93 2.42 1.32
C GLU A 97 -1.00 0.90 1.20
N TYR A 98 -0.85 0.38 -0.02
CA TYR A 98 -0.75 -1.05 -0.27
C TYR A 98 0.44 -1.66 0.48
N LYS A 99 1.64 -1.12 0.26
CA LYS A 99 2.88 -1.64 0.89
C LYS A 99 2.82 -1.57 2.41
N ARG A 100 2.21 -0.51 2.96
CA ARG A 100 2.01 -0.39 4.41
C ARG A 100 1.11 -1.50 4.94
N LYS A 101 -0.06 -1.72 4.32
CA LYS A 101 -1.00 -2.77 4.72
C LYS A 101 -0.41 -4.17 4.57
N GLU A 102 0.35 -4.42 3.50
CA GLU A 102 1.05 -5.67 3.28
C GLU A 102 2.06 -5.94 4.41
N ALA A 103 2.88 -4.93 4.75
CA ALA A 103 3.85 -5.03 5.83
C ALA A 103 3.18 -5.25 7.20
N GLU A 104 2.08 -4.55 7.48
CA GLU A 104 1.29 -4.73 8.71
C GLU A 104 0.72 -6.16 8.81
N LEU A 105 0.12 -6.68 7.74
CA LEU A 105 -0.43 -8.04 7.72
C LEU A 105 0.67 -9.09 7.92
N LYS A 106 1.84 -8.91 7.29
CA LYS A 106 3.01 -9.79 7.48
C LYS A 106 3.55 -9.75 8.91
N ALA A 107 3.59 -8.56 9.54
CA ALA A 107 4.00 -8.42 10.92
C ALA A 107 3.01 -9.07 11.90
N LEU A 108 1.71 -8.94 11.64
CA LEU A 108 0.66 -9.60 12.44
C LEU A 108 0.74 -11.11 12.33
N GLU A 109 0.93 -11.64 11.12
CA GLU A 109 1.11 -13.07 10.88
C GLU A 109 2.34 -13.62 11.63
N ALA A 110 3.50 -12.98 11.48
CA ALA A 110 4.71 -13.39 12.20
C ALA A 110 4.56 -13.33 13.73
N LYS A 111 3.72 -12.42 14.24
CA LYS A 111 3.38 -12.36 15.66
C LYS A 111 2.50 -13.53 16.08
N LEU A 112 1.51 -13.90 15.26
CA LEU A 112 0.66 -15.06 15.49
C LEU A 112 1.46 -16.37 15.43
N ASP A 113 2.40 -16.51 14.49
CA ASP A 113 3.29 -17.68 14.38
C ASP A 113 4.08 -17.93 15.67
N LYS A 114 4.59 -16.86 16.27
CA LYS A 114 5.31 -16.93 17.55
C LYS A 114 4.44 -17.33 18.73
N MET A 115 3.13 -17.12 18.64
CA MET A 115 2.17 -17.43 19.71
C MET A 115 1.62 -18.86 19.63
N LEU A 116 1.88 -19.61 18.55
CA LEU A 116 1.57 -21.03 18.47
C LEU A 116 2.45 -21.84 19.42
N SER A 117 1.86 -22.83 20.08
CA SER A 117 2.59 -23.82 20.86
C SER A 117 3.52 -24.64 19.96
N ASP A 118 4.64 -25.12 20.51
CA ASP A 118 5.62 -25.89 19.73
C ASP A 118 5.04 -27.25 19.30
N GLU A 119 4.15 -27.84 20.11
CA GLU A 119 3.36 -29.01 19.71
C GLU A 119 2.52 -28.73 18.46
N LYS A 120 1.82 -27.58 18.42
CA LYS A 120 0.99 -27.22 17.27
C LYS A 120 1.80 -26.87 16.03
N LYS A 121 2.97 -26.24 16.19
CA LYS A 121 3.89 -26.00 15.06
C LYS A 121 4.37 -27.32 14.46
N THR A 122 4.78 -28.25 15.30
CA THR A 122 5.22 -29.59 14.87
C THR A 122 4.10 -30.33 14.14
N GLU A 123 2.86 -30.25 14.64
CA GLU A 123 1.69 -30.82 13.96
C GLU A 123 1.49 -30.22 12.56
N LEU A 124 1.56 -28.88 12.43
CA LEU A 124 1.43 -28.20 11.14
C LEU A 124 2.55 -28.56 10.16
N GLU A 125 3.80 -28.69 10.61
CA GLU A 125 4.93 -29.10 9.77
C GLU A 125 4.77 -30.54 9.26
N LEU A 126 4.27 -31.45 10.12
CA LEU A 126 3.98 -32.83 9.71
C LEU A 126 2.86 -32.88 8.67
N ASP A 127 1.81 -32.08 8.85
CA ASP A 127 0.71 -31.96 7.88
C ASP A 127 1.19 -31.40 6.53
N GLU A 128 2.07 -30.40 6.53
CA GLU A 128 2.68 -29.85 5.31
C GLU A 128 3.52 -30.91 4.57
N ILE A 129 4.36 -31.67 5.29
CA ILE A 129 5.16 -32.76 4.70
C ILE A 129 4.25 -33.85 4.14
N ALA A 130 3.19 -34.23 4.85
CA ALA A 130 2.22 -35.21 4.39
C ALA A 130 1.47 -34.74 3.13
N ALA A 131 1.18 -33.44 3.02
CA ALA A 131 0.55 -32.86 1.83
C ALA A 131 1.49 -32.82 0.62
N LEU A 132 2.81 -32.66 0.81
CA LEU A 132 3.81 -32.69 -0.26
C LEU A 132 4.13 -34.10 -0.79
N LEU A 133 3.88 -35.12 0.02
CA LEU A 133 4.10 -36.53 -0.33
C LEU A 133 2.90 -37.18 -1.04
N ASN A 134 1.79 -36.46 -1.18
CA ASN A 134 0.59 -36.86 -1.92
C ASN A 134 0.43 -36.02 -3.20
#